data_AF-A0A9N9DYC9-F1
#
_entry.id   AF-A0A9N9DYC9-F1
#
_cell.length_a   1.000
_cell.length_b   1.000
_cell.length_c   1.000
_cell.angle_alpha   90.00
_cell.angle_beta   90.00
_cell.angle_gamma   90.00
#
_symmetry.space_group_name_H-M   'P 1'
#
loop_
_entity.id
_entity.type
_entity.pdbx_description
1 polymer ?
#
loop_
_entity_poly.entity_id
_entity_poly.type
_entity_poly.pdbx_seq_one_letter_code
_entity_poly.pdbx_strand_id
1 'polypeptide(L)'
;MSELKSVKDKVINTFTIKSGFLPDKFKNPAPKRFYDMLQYIALDKELLETYTDTTVLKVNAIRKIKDLVYEVKPTGTSRKATTGPAARSKAKPVSED
;
A
#
# COMPACT_ATOMS: atom_id res chain seq x y z
N MET A 1 26.86 7.10 11.44
CA MET A 1 26.07 8.09 10.66
C MET A 1 26.13 7.85 9.13
N SER A 2 27.14 7.16 8.59
CA SER A 2 27.33 6.95 7.13
C SER A 2 26.43 5.86 6.51
N GLU A 3 26.14 4.78 7.23
CA GLU A 3 25.38 3.64 6.68
C GLU A 3 23.90 3.96 6.41
N LEU A 4 23.25 4.66 7.33
CA LEU A 4 21.87 5.12 7.15
C LEU A 4 21.73 6.04 5.93
N LYS A 5 22.74 6.89 5.67
CA LYS A 5 22.79 7.74 4.48
C LYS A 5 22.91 6.90 3.21
N SER A 6 23.79 5.90 3.21
CA SER A 6 23.96 4.96 2.10
C SER A 6 22.69 4.19 1.75
N VAL A 7 21.93 3.70 2.74
CA VAL A 7 20.68 2.99 2.45
C VAL A 7 19.59 3.94 1.94
N LYS A 8 19.49 5.16 2.47
CA LYS A 8 18.57 6.18 1.96
C LYS A 8 18.85 6.50 0.49
N ASP A 9 20.12 6.70 0.14
CA ASP A 9 20.53 6.99 -1.23
C ASP A 9 20.20 5.82 -2.18
N LYS A 10 20.38 4.57 -1.74
CA LYS A 10 19.96 3.37 -2.49
C LYS A 10 18.45 3.30 -2.70
N VAL A 11 17.65 3.59 -1.66
CA VAL A 11 16.18 3.59 -1.75
C VAL A 11 15.71 4.66 -2.72
N ILE A 12 16.23 5.89 -2.62
CA ILE A 12 15.92 7.00 -3.53
C ILE A 12 16.24 6.60 -4.97
N ASN A 13 17.47 6.16 -5.24
CA ASN A 13 17.91 5.75 -6.57
C ASN A 13 17.07 4.60 -7.17
N THR A 14 16.47 3.75 -6.32
CA THR A 14 15.60 2.66 -6.78
C THR A 14 14.24 3.16 -7.27
N PHE A 15 13.70 4.24 -6.68
CA PHE A 15 12.41 4.82 -7.08
C PHE A 15 12.52 6.02 -8.01
N THR A 16 13.70 6.61 -8.15
CA THR A 16 13.92 7.71 -9.11
C THR A 16 13.63 7.21 -10.52
N ILE A 17 12.63 7.83 -11.14
CA ILE A 17 12.29 7.56 -12.54
C ILE A 17 13.41 8.15 -13.40
N LYS A 18 14.20 7.30 -14.05
CA LYS A 18 15.36 7.73 -14.88
C LYS A 18 14.99 8.67 -16.02
N SER A 19 13.77 8.54 -16.55
CA SER A 19 13.23 9.43 -17.59
C SER A 19 12.68 10.75 -17.05
N GLY A 20 12.78 11.00 -15.74
CA GLY A 20 12.15 12.14 -15.08
C GLY A 20 10.65 11.95 -14.79
N PHE A 21 10.09 12.87 -14.01
CA PHE A 21 8.66 12.93 -13.72
C PHE A 21 7.91 13.48 -14.95
N LEU A 22 6.87 12.75 -15.39
CA LEU A 22 6.05 13.10 -16.54
C LEU A 22 4.60 13.32 -16.06
N PRO A 23 4.15 14.58 -15.89
CA PRO A 23 2.84 14.88 -15.29
C PRO A 23 1.68 14.30 -16.10
N ASP A 24 1.77 14.28 -17.43
CA ASP A 24 0.70 13.80 -18.32
C ASP A 24 0.37 12.31 -18.16
N LYS A 25 1.26 11.55 -17.51
CA LYS A 25 1.04 10.13 -17.19
C LYS A 25 0.14 9.91 -15.97
N PHE A 26 -0.19 10.98 -15.23
CA PHE A 26 -1.02 10.91 -14.03
C PHE A 26 -2.32 11.66 -14.27
N LYS A 27 -3.40 10.90 -14.46
CA LYS A 27 -4.75 11.46 -14.59
C LYS A 27 -5.47 11.41 -13.26
N ASN A 28 -6.29 12.42 -12.98
CA ASN A 28 -7.15 12.39 -11.80
C ASN A 28 -8.19 11.25 -11.97
N PRO A 29 -8.20 10.25 -11.09
CA PRO A 29 -9.07 9.09 -11.21
C PRO A 29 -10.55 9.43 -11.06
N ALA A 30 -10.90 10.46 -10.28
CA ALA A 30 -12.29 10.83 -10.00
C ALA A 30 -13.06 11.28 -11.26
N PRO A 31 -12.63 12.31 -12.02
CA PRO A 31 -13.32 12.71 -13.23
C PRO A 31 -13.26 11.62 -14.30
N LYS A 32 -12.15 10.85 -14.40
CA LYS A 32 -12.05 9.76 -15.38
C LYS A 32 -13.10 8.68 -15.14
N ARG A 33 -13.26 8.22 -13.89
CA ARG A 33 -14.30 7.25 -13.53
C ARG A 33 -15.70 7.78 -13.78
N PHE A 34 -15.95 9.05 -13.48
CA PHE A 34 -17.24 9.67 -13.73
C PHE A 34 -17.60 9.67 -15.22
N TYR A 35 -16.68 10.10 -16.09
CA TYR A 35 -16.92 10.09 -17.53
C TYR A 35 -17.06 8.68 -18.11
N ASP A 36 -16.29 7.71 -17.61
CA ASP A 36 -16.42 6.31 -18.04
C ASP A 36 -17.79 5.73 -17.69
N MET A 37 -18.30 6.07 -16.50
CA MET A 37 -19.64 5.70 -16.07
C MET A 37 -20.73 6.35 -16.95
N LEU A 38 -20.59 7.64 -17.28
CA LEU A 38 -21.54 8.30 -18.18
C LEU A 38 -21.55 7.67 -19.57
N GLN A 39 -20.38 7.31 -20.11
CA GLN A 39 -20.27 6.61 -21.39
C GLN A 39 -20.88 5.21 -21.35
N TYR A 40 -20.69 4.49 -20.25
CA TYR A 40 -21.29 3.18 -20.03
C TYR A 40 -22.82 3.25 -20.07
N ILE A 41 -23.41 4.22 -19.37
CA ILE A 41 -24.86 4.45 -19.36
C ILE A 41 -25.35 4.86 -20.74
N ALA A 42 -24.65 5.78 -21.42
CA ALA A 42 -25.05 6.28 -22.72
C ALA A 42 -25.02 5.21 -23.84
N LEU A 43 -24.17 4.20 -23.68
CA LEU A 43 -23.98 3.13 -24.67
C LEU A 43 -24.69 1.82 -24.30
N ASP A 44 -25.45 1.80 -23.20
CA ASP A 44 -26.13 0.61 -22.66
C ASP A 44 -25.23 -0.63 -22.63
N LYS A 45 -23.99 -0.44 -22.16
CA LYS A 45 -23.01 -1.53 -22.04
C LYS A 45 -23.37 -2.44 -20.87
N GLU A 46 -23.00 -3.71 -20.93
CA GLU A 46 -23.20 -4.69 -19.84
C GLU A 46 -22.02 -4.74 -18.84
N LEU A 47 -20.82 -4.31 -19.26
CA LEU A 47 -19.63 -4.26 -18.40
C LEU A 47 -18.92 -2.89 -18.47
N LEU A 48 -18.63 -2.32 -17.30
CA LEU A 48 -17.80 -1.12 -17.18
C LEU A 48 -16.33 -1.51 -17.39
N GLU A 49 -15.64 -0.82 -18.30
CA GLU A 49 -14.20 -1.00 -18.45
C GLU A 49 -13.47 -0.71 -17.14
N THR A 50 -12.56 -1.60 -16.75
CA THR A 50 -11.81 -1.46 -15.51
C THR A 50 -10.78 -0.34 -15.64
N TYR A 51 -11.05 0.77 -14.96
CA TYR A 51 -10.09 1.88 -14.87
C TYR A 51 -8.92 1.53 -13.93
N THR A 52 -7.70 1.65 -14.44
CA THR A 52 -6.48 1.53 -13.63
C THR A 52 -6.05 2.91 -13.12
N ASP A 53 -6.00 3.07 -11.80
CA ASP A 53 -5.54 4.31 -11.17
C ASP A 53 -4.01 4.42 -11.25
N THR A 54 -3.54 5.36 -12.07
CA THR A 54 -2.10 5.63 -12.25
C THR A 54 -1.48 6.41 -11.10
N THR A 55 -2.28 7.01 -10.22
CA THR A 55 -1.81 7.82 -9.08
C THR A 55 -1.41 6.96 -7.88
N VAL A 56 -1.90 5.72 -7.84
CA VAL A 56 -1.58 4.76 -6.77
C VAL A 56 -0.23 4.11 -7.03
N LEU A 57 0.59 4.03 -5.98
CA LEU A 57 1.89 3.38 -6.03
C LEU A 57 1.76 1.89 -6.37
N LYS A 58 2.59 1.41 -7.29
CA LYS A 58 2.63 -0.02 -7.64
C LYS A 58 3.31 -0.79 -6.51
N VAL A 59 2.52 -1.48 -5.69
CA VAL A 59 3.00 -2.26 -4.53
C VAL A 59 4.08 -3.29 -4.91
N ASN A 60 4.00 -3.88 -6.11
CA ASN A 60 5.01 -4.80 -6.61
C ASN A 60 6.39 -4.14 -6.83
N ALA A 61 6.42 -2.85 -7.16
CA ALA A 61 7.66 -2.09 -7.25
C ALA A 61 8.25 -1.82 -5.85
N ILE A 62 7.40 -1.59 -4.86
CA ILE A 62 7.81 -1.39 -3.46
C ILE A 62 8.39 -2.68 -2.86
N ARG A 63 7.89 -3.85 -3.26
CA ARG A 63 8.40 -5.14 -2.76
C ARG A 63 9.89 -5.37 -3.10
N LYS A 64 10.43 -4.70 -4.13
CA LYS A 64 11.85 -4.81 -4.54
C LYS A 64 12.86 -4.25 -3.54
N ILE A 65 12.43 -3.34 -2.67
CA ILE A 65 13.28 -2.71 -1.65
C ILE A 65 12.93 -3.19 -0.24
N LYS A 66 12.10 -4.23 -0.13
CA LYS A 66 11.68 -4.80 1.15
C LYS A 66 12.91 -5.02 2.03
N ASP A 67 13.90 -5.73 1.51
CA ASP A 67 15.10 -6.11 2.25
C ASP A 67 15.94 -4.89 2.66
N LEU A 68 16.09 -3.89 1.79
CA LEU A 68 16.78 -2.62 2.09
C LEU A 68 16.09 -1.81 3.21
N VAL A 69 14.75 -1.85 3.29
CA VAL A 69 14.00 -1.14 4.35
C VAL A 69 14.03 -1.90 5.67
N TYR A 70 14.06 -3.24 5.63
CA TYR A 70 14.19 -4.04 6.85
C TYR A 70 15.63 -4.00 7.43
N GLU A 71 16.67 -3.82 6.60
CA GLU A 71 18.04 -3.57 7.06
C GLU A 71 18.19 -2.26 7.87
N VAL A 72 17.34 -1.27 7.61
CA VAL A 72 17.35 0.04 8.30
C VAL A 72 16.43 0.08 9.52
N LYS A 73 15.58 -0.94 9.72
CA LYS A 73 14.83 -1.02 10.97
C LYS A 73 15.84 -1.15 12.10
N PRO A 74 15.81 -0.27 13.11
CA PRO A 74 16.73 -0.39 14.23
C PRO A 74 16.50 -1.77 14.87
N THR A 75 17.58 -2.54 14.97
CA THR A 75 17.73 -3.57 16.00
C THR A 75 17.59 -2.87 17.35
N GLY A 76 16.35 -2.72 17.83
CA GLY A 76 16.00 -1.94 19.02
C GLY A 76 14.61 -1.32 18.81
N THR A 77 13.52 -1.98 19.12
CA THR A 77 13.21 -2.57 20.42
C THR A 77 12.68 -3.99 20.24
N SER A 78 13.33 -4.94 20.93
CA SER A 78 12.61 -6.09 21.44
C SER A 78 11.49 -5.53 22.29
N ARG A 79 10.26 -5.48 21.77
CA ARG A 79 9.11 -5.51 22.66
C ARG A 79 9.23 -6.86 23.33
N LYS A 80 9.79 -6.88 24.56
CA LYS A 80 9.50 -7.97 25.49
C LYS A 80 8.01 -8.20 25.33
N ALA A 81 7.63 -9.39 24.87
CA ALA A 81 6.27 -9.85 25.03
C ALA A 81 6.06 -9.89 26.54
N THR A 82 5.58 -8.79 27.12
CA THR A 82 4.95 -8.82 28.42
C THR A 82 3.76 -9.72 28.20
N THR A 83 3.89 -10.96 28.67
CA THR A 83 2.78 -11.86 28.92
C THR A 83 1.86 -11.13 29.89
N GLY A 84 0.93 -10.34 29.33
CA GLY A 84 -0.25 -9.92 30.06
C GLY A 84 -0.97 -11.18 30.51
N PRO A 85 -1.52 -11.20 31.73
CA PRO A 85 -2.17 -12.40 32.26
C PRO A 85 -3.27 -12.82 31.28
N ALA A 86 -3.27 -14.09 30.92
CA ALA A 86 -4.33 -14.70 30.14
C ALA A 86 -5.66 -14.48 30.87
N ALA A 87 -6.42 -13.48 30.44
CA ALA A 87 -7.81 -13.27 30.86
C ALA A 87 -8.65 -14.40 30.25
N ARG A 88 -8.59 -15.56 30.90
CA ARG A 88 -9.45 -16.70 30.63
C ARG A 88 -10.75 -16.49 31.39
N SER A 89 -11.64 -15.63 30.90
CA SER A 89 -13.04 -15.67 31.35
C SER A 89 -13.82 -16.57 30.38
N LYS A 90 -14.04 -17.81 30.81
CA LYS A 90 -14.99 -18.71 30.15
C LYS A 90 -16.38 -18.08 30.21
N ALA A 91 -16.96 -17.71 29.07
CA ALA A 91 -18.39 -17.49 28.99
C ALA A 91 -19.09 -18.87 29.13
N LYS A 92 -19.95 -19.00 30.15
CA LYS A 92 -20.88 -20.12 30.30
C LYS A 92 -21.88 -20.10 29.13
N PRO A 93 -22.26 -21.24 28.55
CA PRO A 93 -23.42 -21.29 27.67
C PRO A 93 -24.68 -21.07 28.52
N VAL A 94 -25.51 -20.11 28.11
CA VAL A 94 -26.87 -19.93 28.63
C VAL A 94 -27.72 -21.04 28.04
N SER A 95 -28.34 -21.84 28.90
CA SER A 95 -29.39 -22.79 28.53
C SER A 95 -30.64 -22.00 28.16
N GLU A 96 -31.19 -22.25 26.97
CA GLU A 96 -32.55 -21.86 26.61
C GLU A 96 -33.52 -22.96 27.09
N ASP A 97 -34.61 -22.53 27.72
CA ASP A 97 -35.77 -23.35 28.10
C ASP A 97 -36.54 -23.87 26.88
#